data_AF-A0A924ZA65-F1
#
_entry.id   AF-A0A924ZA65-F1
#
_cell.length_a   1.000
_cell.length_b   1.000
_cell.length_c   1.000
_cell.angle_alpha   90.00
_cell.angle_beta   90.00
_cell.angle_gamma   90.00
#
_symmetry.space_group_name_H-M   'P 1'
#
loop_
_entity.id
_entity.type
_entity.pdbx_description
1 polymer ?
#
loop_
_entity_poly.entity_id
_entity_poly.type
_entity_poly.pdbx_seq_one_letter_code
_entity_poly.pdbx_strand_id
1 'polypeptide(L)'
;MHLLIPFASSSSEYARRTLRDLKLPHLDQLLARLTPAHLDSGSEDTLSPPHERALARLLGLSGPDGLIPWAAHQARQTWPTVPGDPEPAWGWVTPCRWQVGRDHIRMDPPQALALQESDSRALLAAMQPYFEEDGISLHYDQPGRWLARSALFRDLATPSLDRVAGGDLDGWVPKSALAAPMRRRQNEMQMLLYTHPLNDARAERGLPPVNSFWLSGTGALGTSPVPSSGTELTVPRQLADAAQREDWVAWGQAWQQLDATECAALLAASEQPGPPERAMLTLCGGRGAQTFAAAPRSLWAKATSILGRQPLSNRLDKL
;
A
#
# COMPACT_ATOMS: atom_id res chain seq x y z
N MET A 1 -6.36 -1.99 -20.07
CA MET A 1 -6.58 -2.52 -18.71
C MET A 1 -5.24 -2.95 -18.13
N HIS A 2 -4.97 -2.54 -16.90
CA HIS A 2 -3.82 -2.99 -16.12
C HIS A 2 -4.33 -3.50 -14.78
N LEU A 3 -4.09 -4.78 -14.50
CA LEU A 3 -4.32 -5.39 -13.19
C LEU A 3 -3.01 -5.41 -12.40
N LEU A 4 -2.92 -4.69 -11.29
CA LEU A 4 -1.79 -4.74 -10.36
C LEU A 4 -2.26 -5.45 -9.10
N ILE A 5 -1.68 -6.60 -8.77
CA ILE A 5 -2.08 -7.45 -7.64
C ILE A 5 -1.04 -7.32 -6.51
N PRO A 6 -1.32 -6.53 -5.46
CA PRO A 6 -0.55 -6.49 -4.22
C PRO A 6 -0.57 -7.84 -3.49
N PHE A 7 0.49 -8.16 -2.74
CA PHE A 7 0.57 -9.35 -1.90
C PHE A 7 0.28 -10.66 -2.64
N ALA A 8 0.71 -10.73 -3.91
CA ALA A 8 0.62 -11.91 -4.75
C ALA A 8 1.46 -13.07 -4.20
N SER A 9 2.53 -12.77 -3.47
CA SER A 9 3.31 -13.72 -2.67
C SER A 9 3.57 -13.17 -1.26
N SER A 10 3.93 -14.07 -0.35
CA SER A 10 4.40 -13.74 1.00
C SER A 10 5.58 -14.66 1.37
N SER A 11 6.48 -14.17 2.22
CA SER A 11 7.60 -14.94 2.76
C SER A 11 7.16 -16.03 3.76
N SER A 12 5.92 -15.97 4.25
CA SER A 12 5.32 -16.97 5.15
C SER A 12 5.28 -18.37 4.51
N GLU A 13 5.71 -19.38 5.26
CA GLU A 13 5.66 -20.78 4.81
C GLU A 13 4.22 -21.24 4.54
N TYR A 14 3.25 -20.77 5.33
CA TYR A 14 1.83 -21.06 5.14
C TYR A 14 1.30 -20.48 3.83
N ALA A 15 1.72 -19.26 3.47
CA ALA A 15 1.36 -18.65 2.20
C ALA A 15 1.94 -19.44 1.01
N ARG A 16 3.22 -19.83 1.09
CA ARG A 16 3.88 -20.64 0.05
C ARG A 16 3.25 -22.02 -0.11
N ARG A 17 2.81 -22.64 0.99
CA ARG A 17 2.06 -23.90 0.92
C ARG A 17 0.71 -23.70 0.25
N THR A 18 -0.05 -22.71 0.69
CA THR A 18 -1.35 -22.38 0.10
C THR A 18 -1.22 -22.14 -1.41
N LEU A 19 -0.26 -21.32 -1.83
CA LEU A 19 -0.02 -20.98 -3.23
C LEU A 19 0.33 -22.19 -4.11
N ARG A 20 1.03 -23.20 -3.57
CA ARG A 20 1.36 -24.43 -4.30
C ARG A 20 0.13 -25.28 -4.62
N ASP A 21 -0.88 -25.26 -3.76
CA ASP A 21 -2.08 -26.09 -3.87
C ASP A 21 -3.20 -25.39 -4.66
N LEU A 22 -3.13 -24.06 -4.82
CA LEU A 22 -4.12 -23.25 -5.53
C LEU A 22 -4.19 -23.60 -7.03
N LYS A 23 -5.41 -23.56 -7.57
CA LYS A 23 -5.70 -23.66 -9.01
C LYS A 23 -6.18 -22.31 -9.50
N LEU A 24 -5.39 -21.67 -10.35
CA LEU A 24 -5.62 -20.33 -10.89
C LEU A 24 -5.59 -20.38 -12.43
N PRO A 25 -6.59 -21.02 -13.06
CA PRO A 25 -6.56 -21.34 -14.48
C PRO A 25 -6.52 -20.10 -15.41
N HIS A 26 -7.11 -18.97 -15.03
CA HIS A 26 -7.06 -17.77 -15.86
C HIS A 26 -5.71 -17.07 -15.74
N LEU A 27 -5.14 -17.02 -14.54
CA LEU A 27 -3.79 -16.52 -14.31
C LEU A 27 -2.73 -17.37 -15.02
N ASP A 28 -2.84 -18.70 -14.98
CA ASP A 28 -1.95 -19.60 -15.71
C ASP A 28 -2.01 -19.34 -17.23
N GLN A 29 -3.21 -19.13 -17.77
CA GLN A 29 -3.41 -18.78 -19.18
C GLN A 29 -2.82 -17.40 -19.51
N LEU A 30 -3.05 -16.40 -18.67
CA LEU A 30 -2.45 -15.07 -18.81
C LEU A 30 -0.92 -15.15 -18.85
N LEU A 31 -0.30 -15.84 -17.88
CA LEU A 31 1.15 -15.97 -17.79
C LEU A 31 1.78 -16.83 -18.89
N ALA A 32 0.98 -17.60 -19.61
CA ALA A 32 1.39 -18.30 -20.82
C ALA A 32 1.33 -17.40 -22.08
N ARG A 33 0.51 -16.35 -22.07
CA ARG A 33 0.31 -15.41 -23.19
C ARG A 33 1.15 -14.15 -23.06
N LEU A 34 1.30 -13.63 -21.85
CA LEU A 34 2.04 -12.41 -21.57
C LEU A 34 3.54 -12.70 -21.43
N THR A 35 4.36 -11.69 -21.75
CA THR A 35 5.81 -11.74 -21.57
C THR A 35 6.24 -10.78 -20.47
N PRO A 36 7.28 -11.14 -19.67
CA PRO A 36 7.87 -10.22 -18.70
C PRO A 36 8.32 -8.92 -19.39
N ALA A 37 7.92 -7.77 -18.84
CA ALA A 37 8.22 -6.45 -19.38
C ALA A 37 9.11 -5.63 -18.44
N HIS A 38 8.69 -5.44 -17.20
CA HIS A 38 9.43 -4.66 -16.21
C HIS A 38 9.52 -5.42 -14.89
N LEU A 39 10.74 -5.55 -14.36
CA LEU A 39 11.03 -6.13 -13.06
C LEU A 39 11.45 -5.00 -12.11
N ASP A 40 10.72 -4.88 -11.01
CA ASP A 40 11.09 -4.08 -9.84
C ASP A 40 11.66 -5.05 -8.80
N SER A 41 12.92 -4.85 -8.43
CA SER A 41 13.61 -5.63 -7.41
C SER A 41 13.97 -4.73 -6.24
N GLY A 42 13.63 -5.17 -5.03
CA GLY A 42 14.01 -4.50 -3.79
C GLY A 42 14.25 -5.52 -2.68
N SER A 43 14.24 -5.02 -1.46
CA SER A 43 14.41 -5.82 -0.25
C SER A 43 13.17 -5.74 0.66
N GLU A 44 13.02 -6.68 1.57
CA GLU A 44 11.88 -6.73 2.51
C GLU A 44 11.88 -5.55 3.49
N ASP A 45 13.04 -4.94 3.72
CA ASP A 45 13.26 -3.78 4.60
C ASP A 45 13.07 -2.41 3.92
N THR A 46 12.76 -2.39 2.61
CA THR A 46 12.43 -1.14 1.91
C THR A 46 11.15 -0.53 2.48
N LEU A 47 11.17 0.77 2.74
CA LEU A 47 10.08 1.53 3.35
C LEU A 47 8.82 1.52 2.47
N SER A 48 8.99 1.60 1.15
CA SER A 48 7.92 1.55 0.16
C SER A 48 7.79 0.14 -0.42
N PRO A 49 6.67 -0.58 -0.18
CA PRO A 49 6.49 -1.95 -0.64
C PRO A 49 6.35 -2.03 -2.18
N PRO A 50 6.60 -3.20 -2.80
CA PRO A 50 6.69 -3.30 -4.26
C PRO A 50 5.41 -2.89 -5.01
N HIS A 51 4.22 -3.12 -4.44
CA HIS A 51 2.97 -2.69 -5.07
C HIS A 51 2.82 -1.17 -5.10
N GLU A 52 3.29 -0.47 -4.07
CA GLU A 52 3.30 0.99 -4.07
C GLU A 52 4.32 1.54 -5.07
N ARG A 53 5.54 0.99 -5.13
CA ARG A 53 6.53 1.43 -6.12
C ARG A 53 6.03 1.22 -7.55
N ALA A 54 5.41 0.07 -7.81
CA ALA A 54 4.81 -0.23 -9.10
C ALA A 54 3.65 0.71 -9.44
N LEU A 55 2.78 1.01 -8.47
CA LEU A 55 1.66 1.94 -8.65
C LEU A 55 2.14 3.37 -8.87
N ALA A 56 3.14 3.82 -8.10
CA ALA A 56 3.73 5.15 -8.21
C ALA A 56 4.26 5.39 -9.62
N ARG A 57 5.01 4.42 -10.16
CA ARG A 57 5.51 4.46 -11.54
C ARG A 57 4.38 4.60 -12.58
N LEU A 58 3.26 3.89 -12.41
CA LEU A 58 2.11 3.98 -13.32
C LEU A 58 1.42 5.34 -13.26
N LEU A 59 1.45 5.97 -12.09
CA LEU A 59 0.93 7.32 -11.85
C LEU A 59 1.97 8.43 -12.11
N GLY A 60 3.16 8.07 -12.61
CA GLY A 60 4.29 9.00 -12.78
C GLY A 60 4.71 9.72 -11.50
N LEU A 61 4.41 9.15 -10.34
CA LEU A 61 4.93 9.60 -9.05
C LEU A 61 6.34 9.03 -8.88
N SER A 62 7.26 9.90 -8.48
CA SER A 62 8.64 9.53 -8.20
C SER A 62 9.07 10.08 -6.84
N GLY A 63 9.96 9.33 -6.19
CA GLY A 63 10.53 9.67 -4.90
C GLY A 63 11.53 8.58 -4.48
N PRO A 64 12.53 8.91 -3.64
CA PRO A 64 13.33 7.91 -2.96
C PRO A 64 12.47 6.94 -2.11
N ASP A 65 13.07 5.85 -1.64
CA ASP A 65 12.39 4.90 -0.75
C ASP A 65 11.85 5.63 0.50
N GLY A 66 10.56 5.40 0.81
CA GLY A 66 9.85 6.09 1.89
C GLY A 66 9.44 7.54 1.60
N LEU A 67 9.67 8.04 0.38
CA LEU A 67 9.34 9.42 -0.04
C LEU A 67 8.47 9.46 -1.31
N ILE A 68 7.73 8.38 -1.59
CA ILE A 68 6.70 8.41 -2.64
C ILE A 68 5.59 9.36 -2.16
N PRO A 69 5.29 10.46 -2.90
CA PRO A 69 4.46 11.56 -2.43
C PRO A 69 2.96 11.24 -2.50
N TRP A 70 2.56 10.13 -1.91
CA TRP A 70 1.20 9.61 -1.91
C TRP A 70 0.21 10.57 -1.28
N ALA A 71 0.55 11.15 -0.12
CA ALA A 71 -0.32 12.10 0.55
C ALA A 71 -0.48 13.38 -0.25
N ALA A 72 0.59 13.85 -0.91
CA ALA A 72 0.53 15.04 -1.75
C ALA A 72 -0.30 14.78 -3.03
N HIS A 73 -0.19 13.59 -3.62
CA HIS A 73 -1.04 13.16 -4.72
C HIS A 73 -2.53 13.12 -4.32
N GLN A 74 -2.87 12.53 -3.17
CA GLN A 74 -4.23 12.52 -2.63
C GLN A 74 -4.74 13.94 -2.34
N ALA A 75 -3.92 14.79 -1.73
CA ALA A 75 -4.28 16.17 -1.44
C ALA A 75 -4.61 16.95 -2.72
N ARG A 76 -3.84 16.77 -3.81
CA ARG A 76 -4.11 17.40 -5.11
C ARG A 76 -5.42 16.93 -5.74
N GLN A 77 -5.78 15.65 -5.57
CA GLN A 77 -7.06 15.11 -6.04
C GLN A 77 -8.26 15.64 -5.24
N THR A 78 -8.06 15.83 -3.93
CA THR A 78 -9.11 16.29 -3.00
C THR A 78 -9.30 17.80 -3.09
N TRP A 79 -8.21 18.56 -3.21
CA TRP A 79 -8.18 20.03 -3.28
C TRP A 79 -7.32 20.48 -4.47
N PRO A 80 -7.94 20.70 -5.65
CA PRO A 80 -7.22 21.14 -6.85
C PRO A 80 -6.51 22.49 -6.68
N THR A 81 -7.02 23.34 -5.81
CA THR A 81 -6.43 24.62 -5.39
C THR A 81 -6.23 24.59 -3.89
N VAL A 82 -5.00 24.29 -3.45
CA VAL A 82 -4.61 24.44 -2.05
C VAL A 82 -4.19 25.90 -1.83
N PRO A 83 -4.78 26.65 -0.89
CA PRO A 83 -4.29 27.97 -0.53
C PRO A 83 -2.88 27.88 0.10
N GLY A 84 -1.92 28.67 -0.39
CA GLY A 84 -0.55 28.78 0.15
C GLY A 84 0.54 28.29 -0.80
N ASP A 85 1.69 27.86 -0.27
CA ASP A 85 2.89 27.49 -1.04
C ASP A 85 2.59 26.63 -2.28
N PRO A 86 3.28 26.87 -3.42
CA PRO A 86 3.00 26.18 -4.68
C PRO A 86 3.27 24.67 -4.63
N GLU A 87 4.05 24.18 -3.65
CA GLU A 87 4.40 22.75 -3.51
C GLU A 87 4.48 22.33 -2.03
N PRO A 88 3.34 22.25 -1.31
CA PRO A 88 3.38 21.78 0.07
C PRO A 88 3.77 20.31 0.10
N ALA A 89 4.67 19.95 1.03
CA ALA A 89 4.88 18.55 1.36
C ALA A 89 3.76 18.08 2.29
N TRP A 90 3.35 16.83 2.09
CA TRP A 90 2.24 16.21 2.79
C TRP A 90 2.66 14.87 3.37
N GLY A 91 1.91 14.38 4.35
CA GLY A 91 1.96 13.01 4.85
C GLY A 91 0.55 12.50 5.17
N TRP A 92 0.36 11.19 5.18
CA TRP A 92 -0.85 10.56 5.70
C TRP A 92 -0.68 10.28 7.19
N VAL A 93 -1.67 10.68 7.98
CA VAL A 93 -1.79 10.32 9.39
C VAL A 93 -2.90 9.28 9.53
N THR A 94 -2.54 8.08 9.98
CA THR A 94 -3.47 6.98 10.19
C THR A 94 -3.63 6.72 11.70
N PRO A 95 -4.80 7.00 12.30
CA PRO A 95 -5.07 6.58 13.67
C PRO A 95 -4.93 5.06 13.80
N CYS A 96 -4.26 4.59 14.85
CA CYS A 96 -3.93 3.17 15.01
C CYS A 96 -3.92 2.74 16.48
N ARG A 97 -3.85 1.43 16.68
CA ARG A 97 -3.63 0.81 17.99
C ARG A 97 -2.30 0.07 17.99
N TRP A 98 -1.44 0.45 18.92
CA TRP A 98 -0.22 -0.29 19.24
C TRP A 98 -0.48 -1.20 20.44
N GLN A 99 -0.03 -2.45 20.34
CA GLN A 99 0.00 -3.41 21.42
C GLN A 99 1.45 -3.52 21.89
N VAL A 100 1.72 -2.99 23.08
CA VAL A 100 3.05 -3.04 23.69
C VAL A 100 3.17 -4.37 24.45
N GLY A 101 3.94 -5.30 23.92
CA GLY A 101 4.31 -6.55 24.57
C GLY A 101 5.55 -6.38 25.47
N ARG A 102 6.04 -7.50 26.02
CA ARG A 102 7.30 -7.50 26.81
C ARG A 102 8.53 -7.19 25.95
N ASP A 103 8.56 -7.73 24.73
CA ASP A 103 9.76 -7.73 23.89
C ASP A 103 9.59 -7.00 22.56
N HIS A 104 8.35 -6.69 22.15
CA HIS A 104 8.06 -6.05 20.85
C HIS A 104 6.79 -5.20 20.92
N ILE A 105 6.68 -4.23 20.00
CA ILE A 105 5.48 -3.43 19.79
C ILE A 105 4.83 -3.87 18.48
N ARG A 106 3.58 -4.33 18.53
CA ARG A 106 2.80 -4.70 17.33
C ARG A 106 1.79 -3.59 17.00
N MET A 107 1.59 -3.30 15.73
CA MET A 107 0.45 -2.49 15.28
C MET A 107 -0.69 -3.39 14.81
N ASP A 108 -1.89 -3.19 15.36
CA ASP A 108 -3.10 -3.83 14.83
C ASP A 108 -3.41 -3.28 13.43
N PRO A 109 -3.94 -4.10 12.50
CA PRO A 109 -4.43 -3.57 11.22
C PRO A 109 -5.41 -2.42 11.47
N PRO A 110 -5.21 -1.19 10.93
CA PRO A 110 -6.03 -0.04 11.29
C PRO A 110 -7.53 -0.21 11.02
N GLN A 111 -7.89 -1.08 10.08
CA GLN A 111 -9.28 -1.44 9.77
C GLN A 111 -9.97 -2.10 10.97
N ALA A 112 -9.23 -2.79 11.85
CA ALA A 112 -9.75 -3.38 13.07
C ALA A 112 -10.28 -2.32 14.06
N LEU A 113 -9.88 -1.06 13.92
CA LEU A 113 -10.47 0.03 14.69
C LEU A 113 -11.94 0.27 14.32
N ALA A 114 -12.40 -0.09 13.12
CA ALA A 114 -13.76 0.25 12.65
C ALA A 114 -14.12 1.72 12.93
N LEU A 115 -13.15 2.62 12.74
CA LEU A 115 -13.24 4.02 13.12
C LEU A 115 -14.29 4.70 12.23
N GLN A 116 -15.34 5.23 12.87
CA GLN A 116 -16.42 5.94 12.18
C GLN A 116 -16.03 7.39 11.90
N GLU A 117 -16.70 8.03 10.95
CA GLU A 117 -16.41 9.42 10.58
C GLU A 117 -16.49 10.38 11.79
N SER A 118 -17.52 10.26 12.63
CA SER A 118 -17.69 11.11 13.82
C SER A 118 -16.52 10.94 14.81
N ASP A 119 -16.18 9.69 15.12
CA ASP A 119 -15.05 9.36 16.02
C ASP A 119 -13.72 9.90 15.44
N SER A 120 -13.51 9.71 14.14
CA SER A 120 -12.31 10.17 13.44
C SER A 120 -12.16 11.70 13.48
N ARG A 121 -13.24 12.44 13.20
CA ARG A 121 -13.22 13.90 13.26
C ARG A 121 -12.98 14.42 14.67
N ALA A 122 -13.54 13.76 15.69
CA ALA A 122 -13.29 14.10 17.09
C ALA A 122 -11.82 13.89 17.47
N LEU A 123 -11.22 12.76 17.06
CA LEU A 123 -9.79 12.51 17.25
C LEU A 123 -8.93 13.54 16.52
N LEU A 124 -9.26 13.88 15.27
CA LEU A 124 -8.53 14.91 14.51
C LEU A 124 -8.55 16.24 15.26
N ALA A 125 -9.74 16.67 15.71
CA ALA A 125 -9.89 17.93 16.45
C ALA A 125 -9.09 17.94 17.77
N ALA A 126 -9.05 16.81 18.49
CA ALA A 126 -8.27 16.68 19.71
C ALA A 126 -6.76 16.70 19.46
N MET A 127 -6.30 16.12 18.34
CA MET A 127 -4.89 16.01 18.00
C MET A 127 -4.34 17.28 17.32
N GLN A 128 -5.19 18.03 16.61
CA GLN A 128 -4.81 19.21 15.82
C GLN A 128 -3.91 20.20 16.60
N PRO A 129 -4.23 20.65 17.84
CA PRO A 129 -3.42 21.64 18.55
C PRO A 129 -1.98 21.16 18.80
N TYR A 130 -1.77 19.86 19.06
CA TYR A 130 -0.45 19.29 19.27
C TYR A 130 0.36 19.25 17.97
N PHE A 131 -0.28 18.95 16.84
CA PHE A 131 0.39 18.97 15.54
C PHE A 131 0.76 20.41 15.12
N GLU A 132 -0.07 21.40 15.46
CA GLU A 132 0.18 22.81 15.15
C GLU A 132 1.43 23.37 15.85
N GLU A 133 1.77 22.87 17.04
CA GLU A 133 3.00 23.26 17.74
C GLU A 133 4.28 22.92 16.95
N ASP A 134 4.24 21.92 16.08
CA ASP A 134 5.34 21.58 15.15
C ASP A 134 5.12 22.17 13.74
N GLY A 135 4.14 23.06 13.57
CA GLY A 135 3.81 23.64 12.26
C GLY A 135 3.20 22.63 11.29
N ILE A 136 2.39 21.69 11.80
CA ILE A 136 1.69 20.68 10.99
C ILE A 136 0.19 20.95 11.06
N SER A 137 -0.44 21.12 9.90
CA SER A 137 -1.89 21.23 9.79
C SER A 137 -2.49 19.88 9.42
N LEU A 138 -3.45 19.36 10.18
CA LEU A 138 -4.22 18.17 9.82
C LEU A 138 -5.50 18.55 9.09
N HIS A 139 -5.84 17.73 8.10
CA HIS A 139 -7.01 17.88 7.27
C HIS A 139 -7.70 16.53 7.17
N TYR A 140 -9.02 16.51 7.41
CA TYR A 140 -9.81 15.29 7.28
C TYR A 140 -9.85 14.84 5.81
N ASP A 141 -9.62 13.54 5.57
CA ASP A 141 -9.77 12.87 4.27
C ASP A 141 -10.84 11.78 4.37
N GLN A 142 -10.65 10.81 5.26
CA GLN A 142 -11.62 9.74 5.53
C GLN A 142 -11.47 9.20 6.97
N PRO A 143 -12.39 8.36 7.49
CA PRO A 143 -12.39 7.99 8.90
C PRO A 143 -11.08 7.37 9.41
N GLY A 144 -10.38 6.59 8.60
CA GLY A 144 -9.11 5.96 8.98
C GLY A 144 -7.85 6.69 8.52
N ARG A 145 -7.96 7.85 7.87
CA ARG A 145 -6.81 8.52 7.25
C ARG A 145 -7.03 10.03 7.15
N TRP A 146 -6.05 10.79 7.60
CA TRP A 146 -6.01 12.24 7.48
C TRP A 146 -4.81 12.66 6.64
N LEU A 147 -4.87 13.89 6.13
CA LEU A 147 -3.79 14.54 5.41
C LEU A 147 -3.11 15.55 6.34
N ALA A 148 -1.80 15.43 6.52
CA ALA A 148 -0.98 16.36 7.27
C ALA A 148 -0.16 17.19 6.29
N ARG A 149 -0.17 18.52 6.44
CA ARG A 149 0.61 19.46 5.62
C ARG A 149 1.73 20.08 6.45
N SER A 150 2.97 19.95 5.98
CA SER A 150 4.13 20.63 6.58
C SER A 150 5.36 20.49 5.68
N ALA A 151 6.24 21.50 5.67
CA ALA A 151 7.54 21.42 4.99
C ALA A 151 8.42 20.30 5.55
N LEU A 152 8.21 19.88 6.81
CA LEU A 152 8.91 18.77 7.47
C LEU A 152 8.81 17.45 6.70
N PHE A 153 7.73 17.25 5.93
CA PHE A 153 7.48 16.00 5.23
C PHE A 153 8.24 15.86 3.91
N ARG A 154 8.95 16.90 3.46
CA ARG A 154 9.67 16.87 2.18
C ARG A 154 10.77 15.81 2.15
N ASP A 155 11.56 15.74 3.22
CA ASP A 155 12.74 14.88 3.31
C ASP A 155 12.61 13.80 4.39
N LEU A 156 11.45 13.71 5.04
CA LEU A 156 11.17 12.71 6.08
C LEU A 156 10.72 11.40 5.43
N ALA A 157 11.64 10.48 5.18
CA ALA A 157 11.29 9.14 4.69
C ALA A 157 10.46 8.37 5.73
N THR A 158 9.32 7.82 5.31
CA THR A 158 8.40 7.08 6.18
C THR A 158 8.09 5.68 5.63
N PRO A 159 8.04 4.65 6.48
CA PRO A 159 7.55 3.35 6.07
C PRO A 159 6.07 3.42 5.71
N SER A 160 5.69 2.73 4.63
CA SER A 160 4.30 2.52 4.28
C SER A 160 3.53 1.84 5.42
N LEU A 161 2.25 2.18 5.53
CA LEU A 161 1.34 1.49 6.43
C LEU A 161 1.30 -0.02 6.17
N ASP A 162 1.39 -0.45 4.90
CA ASP A 162 1.35 -1.86 4.52
C ASP A 162 2.61 -2.64 4.95
N ARG A 163 3.68 -1.95 5.41
CA ARG A 163 4.86 -2.58 6.04
C ARG A 163 4.68 -2.88 7.53
N VAL A 164 3.82 -2.10 8.20
CA VAL A 164 3.69 -2.14 9.67
C VAL A 164 2.33 -2.65 10.15
N ALA A 165 1.29 -2.57 9.32
CA ALA A 165 -0.05 -3.00 9.67
C ALA A 165 -0.08 -4.51 9.93
N GLY A 166 -0.51 -4.91 11.13
CA GLY A 166 -0.54 -6.30 11.55
C GLY A 166 0.82 -6.86 11.95
N GLY A 167 1.91 -6.08 11.95
CA GLY A 167 3.27 -6.55 12.20
C GLY A 167 3.97 -5.88 13.38
N ASP A 168 5.21 -6.31 13.62
CA ASP A 168 6.15 -5.72 14.58
C ASP A 168 6.67 -4.37 14.07
N LEU A 169 6.81 -3.38 14.95
CA LEU A 169 7.28 -2.04 14.66
C LEU A 169 8.78 -1.82 14.87
N ASP A 170 9.49 -2.70 15.57
CA ASP A 170 10.86 -2.43 16.07
C ASP A 170 11.89 -2.16 14.95
N GLY A 171 11.64 -2.69 13.75
CA GLY A 171 12.41 -2.43 12.53
C GLY A 171 12.00 -1.18 11.73
N TRP A 172 10.79 -0.66 11.98
CA TRP A 172 10.16 0.35 11.13
C TRP A 172 10.07 1.73 11.76
N VAL A 173 10.07 1.85 13.09
CA VAL A 173 10.04 3.17 13.74
C VAL A 173 11.26 3.99 13.28
N PRO A 174 11.07 5.12 12.57
CA PRO A 174 12.18 5.85 11.99
C PRO A 174 13.11 6.39 13.08
N LYS A 175 14.40 6.06 12.99
CA LYS A 175 15.43 6.45 13.98
C LYS A 175 16.18 7.74 13.62
N SER A 176 15.91 8.31 12.44
CA SER A 176 16.56 9.53 11.98
C SER A 176 16.25 10.73 12.89
N ALA A 177 17.14 11.72 12.88
CA ALA A 177 16.91 12.99 13.58
C ALA A 177 15.69 13.73 13.03
N LEU A 178 15.45 13.65 11.72
CA LEU A 178 14.27 14.22 11.06
C LEU A 178 12.94 13.67 11.60
N ALA A 179 12.93 12.42 12.08
CA ALA A 179 11.75 11.79 12.66
C ALA A 179 11.55 12.08 14.16
N ALA A 180 12.50 12.77 14.82
CA ALA A 180 12.43 13.01 16.26
C ALA A 180 11.17 13.80 16.70
N PRO A 181 10.71 14.84 15.98
CA PRO A 181 9.45 15.50 16.30
C PRO A 181 8.27 14.53 16.27
N MET A 182 8.20 13.65 15.27
CA MET A 182 7.10 12.69 15.13
C MET A 182 7.09 11.66 16.27
N ARG A 183 8.26 11.16 16.68
CA ARG A 183 8.35 10.27 17.85
C ARG A 183 7.91 10.95 19.14
N ARG A 184 8.26 12.23 19.33
CA ARG A 184 7.78 13.01 20.47
C ARG A 184 6.25 13.12 20.46
N ARG A 185 5.67 13.46 19.31
CA ARG A 185 4.22 13.53 19.13
C ARG A 185 3.56 12.18 19.40
N GLN A 186 4.12 11.07 18.93
CA GLN A 186 3.58 9.74 19.23
C GLN A 186 3.49 9.47 20.73
N ASN A 187 4.51 9.85 21.51
CA ASN A 187 4.48 9.71 22.97
C ASN A 187 3.44 10.62 23.64
N GLU A 188 3.32 11.87 23.18
CA GLU A 188 2.30 12.80 23.68
C GLU A 188 0.88 12.33 23.35
N MET A 189 0.68 11.80 22.13
CA MET A 189 -0.60 11.25 21.71
C MET A 189 -1.02 10.04 22.54
N GLN A 190 -0.08 9.18 22.94
CA GLN A 190 -0.39 8.08 23.86
C GLN A 190 -0.97 8.60 25.18
N MET A 191 -0.38 9.66 25.74
CA MET A 191 -0.88 10.28 26.97
C MET A 191 -2.25 10.94 26.77
N LEU A 192 -2.42 11.73 25.70
CA LEU A 192 -3.68 12.39 25.37
C LEU A 192 -4.81 11.39 25.17
N LEU A 193 -4.55 10.35 24.36
CA LEU A 193 -5.56 9.39 23.93
C LEU A 193 -5.94 8.42 25.05
N TYR A 194 -5.04 8.15 26.00
CA TYR A 194 -5.32 7.27 27.14
C TYR A 194 -6.50 7.75 27.98
N THR A 195 -6.62 9.07 28.20
CA THR A 195 -7.72 9.67 29.01
C THR A 195 -8.85 10.25 28.15
N HIS A 196 -8.86 9.98 26.85
CA HIS A 196 -9.80 10.64 25.94
C HIS A 196 -11.20 9.98 26.01
N PRO A 197 -12.30 10.73 26.27
CA PRO A 197 -13.65 10.16 26.44
C PRO A 197 -14.15 9.32 25.26
N LEU A 198 -13.64 9.60 24.06
CA LEU A 198 -13.92 8.79 22.87
C LEU A 198 -13.47 7.33 23.03
N ASN A 199 -12.35 7.06 23.70
CA ASN A 199 -11.91 5.69 23.93
C ASN A 199 -12.79 4.98 24.95
N ASP A 200 -13.34 5.68 25.94
CA ASP A 200 -14.33 5.13 26.87
C ASP A 200 -15.62 4.74 26.11
N ALA A 201 -16.15 5.64 25.29
CA ALA A 201 -17.32 5.37 24.45
C ALA A 201 -17.09 4.25 23.42
N ARG A 202 -15.84 4.05 22.96
CA ARG A 202 -15.47 2.90 22.12
C ARG A 202 -15.44 1.61 22.92
N ALA A 203 -14.90 1.63 24.14
CA ALA A 203 -14.88 0.47 25.03
C ALA A 203 -16.30 0.01 25.39
N GLU A 204 -17.24 0.92 25.64
CA GLU A 204 -18.66 0.61 25.87
C GLU A 204 -19.31 -0.14 24.70
N ARG A 205 -18.82 0.09 23.47
CA ARG A 205 -19.27 -0.59 22.23
C ARG A 205 -18.45 -1.84 21.91
N GLY A 206 -17.51 -2.24 22.76
CA GLY A 206 -16.61 -3.37 22.50
C GLY A 206 -15.57 -3.12 21.40
N LEU A 207 -15.33 -1.86 21.03
CA LEU A 207 -14.37 -1.48 20.00
C LEU A 207 -12.99 -1.22 20.61
N PRO A 208 -11.89 -1.53 19.89
CA PRO A 208 -10.54 -1.28 20.38
C PRO A 208 -10.25 0.22 20.51
N PRO A 209 -9.45 0.64 21.50
CA PRO A 209 -9.06 2.04 21.66
C PRO A 209 -8.09 2.47 20.56
N VAL A 210 -8.10 3.76 20.24
CA VAL A 210 -7.05 4.41 19.46
C VAL A 210 -6.01 4.94 20.45
N ASN A 211 -4.74 4.55 20.32
CA ASN A 211 -3.69 4.98 21.26
C ASN A 211 -2.46 5.57 20.59
N SER A 212 -2.41 5.59 19.26
CA SER A 212 -1.28 6.14 18.51
C SER A 212 -1.71 6.53 17.10
N PHE A 213 -0.76 7.03 16.31
CA PHE A 213 -0.91 7.27 14.89
C PHE A 213 0.33 6.78 14.12
N TRP A 214 0.12 6.46 12.85
CA TRP A 214 1.18 6.18 11.90
C TRP A 214 1.28 7.29 10.85
N LEU A 215 2.51 7.77 10.61
CA LEU A 215 2.81 8.70 9.52
C LEU A 215 3.38 7.91 8.34
N SER A 216 2.81 8.09 7.14
CA SER A 216 3.28 7.42 5.91
C SER A 216 3.03 8.27 4.68
N GLY A 217 3.56 7.87 3.52
CA GLY A 217 3.27 8.51 2.23
C GLY A 217 3.76 9.97 2.15
N THR A 218 4.84 10.27 2.89
CA THR A 218 5.43 11.60 2.96
C THR A 218 6.10 12.00 1.65
N GLY A 219 6.07 13.30 1.36
CA GLY A 219 6.79 13.88 0.23
C GLY A 219 6.06 15.08 -0.36
N ALA A 220 6.68 15.68 -1.36
CA ALA A 220 6.09 16.74 -2.18
C ALA A 220 5.90 16.23 -3.62
N LEU A 221 4.81 16.63 -4.26
CA LEU A 221 4.70 16.43 -5.71
C LEU A 221 5.75 17.28 -6.42
N GLY A 222 6.47 16.68 -7.36
CA GLY A 222 7.32 17.44 -8.28
C GLY A 222 6.48 18.19 -9.33
N THR A 223 7.14 19.10 -10.05
CA THR A 223 6.54 19.87 -11.15
C THR A 223 6.24 19.05 -12.41
N SER A 224 6.71 17.80 -12.49
CA SER A 224 6.50 16.98 -13.68
C SER A 224 5.02 16.63 -13.86
N PRO A 225 4.46 16.79 -15.07
CA PRO A 225 3.10 16.40 -15.34
C PRO A 225 2.93 14.90 -15.08
N VAL A 226 1.94 14.56 -14.26
CA VAL A 226 1.50 13.18 -14.08
C VAL A 226 0.97 12.69 -15.43
N PRO A 227 1.59 11.67 -16.05
CA PRO A 227 1.09 11.13 -17.29
C PRO A 227 -0.30 10.54 -17.05
N SER A 228 -1.30 11.08 -17.74
CA SER A 228 -2.62 10.50 -17.79
C SER A 228 -2.55 9.24 -18.67
N SER A 229 -2.25 8.09 -18.07
CA SER A 229 -2.45 6.83 -18.76
C SER A 229 -3.95 6.63 -18.94
N GLY A 230 -4.44 6.55 -20.18
CA GLY A 230 -5.83 6.20 -20.50
C GLY A 230 -6.17 4.72 -20.20
N THR A 231 -5.26 4.01 -19.53
CA THR A 231 -5.38 2.60 -19.19
C THR A 231 -6.12 2.47 -17.88
N GLU A 232 -7.30 1.84 -17.91
CA GLU A 232 -8.03 1.45 -16.71
C GLU A 232 -7.15 0.58 -15.80
N LEU A 233 -6.86 1.07 -14.59
CA LEU A 233 -5.99 0.45 -13.61
C LEU A 233 -6.82 -0.12 -12.46
N THR A 234 -6.67 -1.41 -12.19
CA THR A 234 -7.34 -2.11 -11.10
C THR A 234 -6.30 -2.61 -10.09
N VAL A 235 -6.50 -2.28 -8.81
CA VAL A 235 -5.58 -2.64 -7.71
C VAL A 235 -6.36 -3.35 -6.59
N PRO A 236 -6.72 -4.64 -6.75
CA PRO A 236 -7.46 -5.39 -5.74
C PRO A 236 -6.69 -5.48 -4.42
N ARG A 237 -7.34 -5.21 -3.30
CA ARG A 237 -6.73 -5.23 -1.95
C ARG A 237 -7.04 -6.49 -1.13
N GLN A 238 -7.87 -7.41 -1.63
CA GLN A 238 -8.36 -8.56 -0.87
C GLN A 238 -7.23 -9.49 -0.39
N LEU A 239 -6.18 -9.67 -1.20
CA LEU A 239 -4.98 -10.42 -0.78
C LEU A 239 -4.21 -9.69 0.31
N ALA A 240 -4.06 -8.37 0.21
CA ALA A 240 -3.40 -7.57 1.23
C ALA A 240 -4.12 -7.68 2.58
N ASP A 241 -5.44 -7.54 2.56
CA ASP A 241 -6.28 -7.58 3.76
C ASP A 241 -6.21 -8.94 4.47
N ALA A 242 -6.21 -10.04 3.71
CA ALA A 242 -6.05 -11.38 4.26
C ALA A 242 -4.63 -11.64 4.78
N ALA A 243 -3.60 -11.22 4.04
CA ALA A 243 -2.21 -11.37 4.44
C ALA A 243 -1.86 -10.59 5.72
N GLN A 244 -2.39 -9.37 5.87
CA GLN A 244 -2.20 -8.54 7.07
C GLN A 244 -2.85 -9.14 8.33
N ARG A 245 -3.87 -9.98 8.16
CA ARG A 245 -4.50 -10.74 9.25
C ARG A 245 -3.89 -12.14 9.43
N GLU A 246 -2.88 -12.49 8.63
CA GLU A 246 -2.30 -13.84 8.55
C GLU A 246 -3.36 -14.95 8.27
N ASP A 247 -4.46 -14.58 7.63
CA ASP A 247 -5.54 -15.49 7.28
C ASP A 247 -5.25 -16.12 5.90
N TRP A 248 -4.45 -17.18 5.90
CA TRP A 248 -4.02 -17.84 4.67
C TRP A 248 -5.14 -18.60 3.96
N VAL A 249 -6.22 -18.95 4.68
CA VAL A 249 -7.42 -19.55 4.07
C VAL A 249 -8.17 -18.50 3.27
N ALA A 250 -8.45 -17.33 3.88
CA ALA A 250 -9.06 -16.21 3.18
C ALA A 250 -8.17 -15.69 2.06
N TRP A 251 -6.84 -15.71 2.22
CA TRP A 251 -5.90 -15.34 1.17
C TRP A 251 -6.00 -16.27 -0.05
N GLY A 252 -6.11 -17.59 0.17
CA GLY A 252 -6.33 -18.55 -0.91
C GLY A 252 -7.69 -18.37 -1.61
N GLN A 253 -8.75 -18.10 -0.85
CA GLN A 253 -10.08 -17.79 -1.40
C GLN A 253 -10.08 -16.49 -2.21
N ALA A 254 -9.41 -15.44 -1.72
CA ALA A 254 -9.26 -14.17 -2.42
C ALA A 254 -8.51 -14.38 -3.75
N TRP A 255 -7.48 -15.23 -3.78
CA TRP A 255 -6.82 -15.62 -5.03
C TRP A 255 -7.77 -16.29 -6.02
N GLN A 256 -8.58 -17.26 -5.58
CA GLN A 256 -9.56 -17.91 -6.45
C GLN A 256 -10.60 -16.94 -6.98
N GLN A 257 -11.07 -16.00 -6.14
CA GLN A 257 -12.00 -14.96 -6.56
C GLN A 257 -11.37 -14.04 -7.61
N LEU A 258 -10.13 -13.58 -7.40
CA LEU A 258 -9.40 -12.74 -8.35
C LEU A 258 -9.13 -13.47 -9.67
N ASP A 259 -8.86 -14.78 -9.62
CA ASP A 259 -8.70 -15.58 -10.84
C ASP A 259 -10.01 -15.64 -11.64
N ALA A 260 -11.13 -15.89 -10.96
CA ALA A 260 -12.44 -16.01 -11.58
C ALA A 260 -13.03 -14.67 -12.09
N THR A 261 -12.51 -13.53 -11.62
CA THR A 261 -13.04 -12.19 -11.93
C THR A 261 -12.03 -11.37 -12.72
N GLU A 262 -11.08 -10.74 -12.03
CA GLU A 262 -10.13 -9.79 -12.62
C GLU A 262 -9.17 -10.45 -13.62
N CYS A 263 -8.67 -11.66 -13.32
CA CYS A 263 -7.81 -12.39 -14.24
C CYS A 263 -8.59 -12.86 -15.47
N ALA A 264 -9.82 -13.34 -15.31
CA ALA A 264 -10.68 -13.71 -16.42
C ALA A 264 -11.00 -12.51 -17.34
N ALA A 265 -11.31 -11.35 -16.76
CA ALA A 265 -11.53 -10.10 -17.51
C ALA A 265 -10.27 -9.65 -18.27
N LEU A 266 -9.12 -9.67 -17.61
CA LEU A 266 -7.84 -9.33 -18.25
C LEU A 266 -7.47 -10.33 -19.36
N LEU A 267 -7.75 -11.62 -19.16
CA LEU A 267 -7.51 -12.66 -20.17
C LEU A 267 -8.33 -12.37 -21.42
N ALA A 268 -9.63 -12.12 -21.28
CA ALA A 268 -10.50 -11.74 -22.39
C ALA A 268 -10.01 -10.46 -23.10
N ALA A 269 -9.53 -9.46 -22.35
CA ALA A 269 -8.94 -8.25 -22.92
C ALA A 269 -7.64 -8.55 -23.71
N SER A 270 -6.84 -9.52 -23.27
CA SER A 270 -5.58 -9.94 -23.92
C SER A 270 -5.78 -10.75 -25.21
N GLU A 271 -6.99 -11.26 -25.46
CA GLU A 271 -7.34 -12.02 -26.67
C GLU A 271 -7.70 -11.12 -27.84
N GLN A 272 -8.17 -9.91 -27.55
CA GLN A 272 -8.54 -8.97 -28.58
C GLN A 272 -7.29 -8.32 -29.23
N PRO A 273 -7.27 -8.13 -30.56
CA PRO A 273 -6.18 -7.44 -31.24
C PRO A 273 -5.98 -6.02 -30.68
N GLY A 274 -4.73 -5.61 -30.43
CA GLY A 274 -4.45 -4.26 -29.91
C GLY A 274 -2.98 -4.06 -29.54
N PRO A 275 -2.64 -2.86 -29.04
CA PRO A 275 -1.29 -2.57 -28.55
C PRO A 275 -0.95 -3.41 -27.30
N PRO A 276 0.35 -3.63 -27.01
CA PRO A 276 0.83 -4.32 -25.81
C PRO A 276 0.22 -3.83 -24.49
N GLU A 277 0.02 -2.52 -24.39
CA GLU A 277 -0.50 -1.80 -23.21
C GLU A 277 -1.99 -2.08 -22.94
N ARG A 278 -2.66 -2.79 -23.85
CA ARG A 278 -4.07 -3.12 -23.72
C ARG A 278 -4.36 -4.03 -22.52
N ALA A 279 -3.46 -4.98 -22.26
CA ALA A 279 -3.60 -5.95 -21.18
C ALA A 279 -2.25 -6.11 -20.47
N MET A 280 -2.16 -5.54 -19.28
CA MET A 280 -0.97 -5.60 -18.42
C MET A 280 -1.33 -6.24 -17.09
N LEU A 281 -0.41 -7.08 -16.59
CA LEU A 281 -0.50 -7.71 -15.28
C LEU A 281 0.74 -7.36 -14.49
N THR A 282 0.60 -6.83 -13.27
CA THR A 282 1.71 -6.69 -12.33
C THR A 282 1.43 -7.53 -11.10
N LEU A 283 2.33 -8.46 -10.79
CA LEU A 283 2.28 -9.27 -9.57
C LEU A 283 3.31 -8.73 -8.59
N CYS A 284 2.90 -8.45 -7.36
CA CYS A 284 3.75 -7.85 -6.33
C CYS A 284 3.93 -8.80 -5.16
N GLY A 285 5.18 -9.15 -4.86
CA GLY A 285 5.57 -9.93 -3.69
C GLY A 285 6.07 -9.08 -2.54
N GLY A 286 6.85 -9.70 -1.63
CA GLY A 286 7.40 -9.02 -0.45
C GLY A 286 8.65 -8.17 -0.75
N ARG A 287 9.38 -8.50 -1.82
CA ARG A 287 10.67 -7.92 -2.21
C ARG A 287 10.60 -7.18 -3.54
N GLY A 288 9.84 -7.69 -4.48
CA GLY A 288 9.77 -7.17 -5.84
C GLY A 288 8.40 -7.26 -6.48
N ALA A 289 8.31 -6.72 -7.70
CA ALA A 289 7.12 -6.80 -8.53
C ALA A 289 7.52 -7.09 -9.99
N GLN A 290 6.78 -7.98 -10.64
CA GLN A 290 6.97 -8.28 -12.06
C GLN A 290 5.75 -7.82 -12.84
N THR A 291 5.99 -6.95 -13.81
CA THR A 291 5.01 -6.55 -14.82
C THR A 291 5.15 -7.44 -16.05
N PHE A 292 4.03 -7.90 -16.57
CA PHE A 292 3.86 -8.66 -17.79
C PHE A 292 2.97 -7.87 -18.74
N ALA A 293 3.31 -7.89 -20.03
CA ALA A 293 2.55 -7.24 -21.09
C ALA A 293 2.44 -8.17 -22.30
N ALA A 294 1.47 -7.90 -23.19
CA ALA A 294 1.37 -8.63 -24.45
C ALA A 294 2.61 -8.37 -25.31
N ALA A 295 3.22 -9.42 -25.85
CA ALA A 295 4.35 -9.26 -26.76
C ALA A 295 3.90 -8.54 -28.05
N PRO A 296 4.68 -7.60 -28.59
CA PRO A 296 4.45 -7.13 -29.96
C PRO A 296 4.53 -8.35 -30.89
N ARG A 297 3.58 -8.48 -31.83
CA ARG A 297 3.56 -9.54 -32.85
C ARG A 297 4.76 -9.39 -33.79
N SER A 298 5.97 -9.68 -33.35
CA SER A 298 7.12 -9.87 -34.23
C SER A 298 7.15 -11.34 -34.69
N LEU A 299 7.36 -11.53 -35.98
CA LEU A 299 7.23 -12.80 -36.72
C LEU A 299 8.20 -13.92 -36.27
N TRP A 300 8.97 -13.71 -35.18
CA TRP A 300 10.00 -14.61 -34.69
C TRP A 300 9.73 -15.22 -33.30
N ALA A 301 8.60 -14.89 -32.66
CA ALA A 301 8.29 -15.37 -31.30
C ALA A 301 7.90 -16.86 -31.17
N LYS A 302 7.98 -17.65 -32.25
CA LYS A 302 7.65 -19.09 -32.22
C LYS A 302 8.74 -19.99 -31.62
N ALA A 303 9.94 -19.47 -31.34
CA ALA A 303 11.08 -20.31 -30.95
C ALA A 303 11.34 -20.45 -29.44
N THR A 304 10.64 -19.73 -28.55
CA THR A 304 10.98 -19.73 -27.10
C THR A 304 9.87 -20.19 -26.15
N SER A 305 8.68 -20.56 -26.62
CA SER A 305 7.57 -20.93 -25.70
C SER A 305 7.64 -22.35 -25.10
N ILE A 306 8.69 -23.13 -25.43
CA ILE A 306 8.82 -24.55 -25.01
C ILE A 306 9.81 -24.72 -23.85
N LEU A 307 10.64 -23.72 -23.50
CA LEU A 307 11.52 -23.82 -22.33
C LEU A 307 10.81 -23.39 -21.03
N GLY A 308 10.17 -24.37 -20.39
CA GLY A 308 9.92 -24.40 -18.95
C GLY A 308 8.79 -23.50 -18.45
N ARG A 309 7.55 -24.00 -18.51
CA ARG A 309 6.46 -23.49 -17.66
C ARG A 309 6.79 -23.79 -16.20
N GLN A 310 7.56 -22.90 -15.55
CA GLN A 310 7.72 -22.96 -14.09
C GLN A 310 6.36 -22.73 -13.45
N PRO A 311 5.98 -23.53 -12.43
CA PRO A 311 4.73 -23.33 -11.71
C PRO A 311 4.69 -21.91 -11.12
N LEU A 312 3.49 -21.33 -11.04
CA LEU A 312 3.25 -19.97 -10.56
C LEU A 312 3.97 -19.70 -9.23
N SER A 313 3.94 -20.67 -8.31
CA SER A 313 4.63 -20.61 -7.01
C SER A 313 6.11 -20.27 -7.16
N ASN A 314 6.82 -20.90 -8.11
CA ASN A 314 8.25 -20.68 -8.31
C ASN A 314 8.57 -19.32 -8.96
N ARG A 315 7.61 -18.74 -9.69
CA ARG A 315 7.75 -17.39 -10.25
C ARG A 315 7.50 -16.33 -9.18
N LEU A 316 6.51 -16.58 -8.34
CA LEU A 316 6.10 -15.70 -7.24
C LEU A 316 7.05 -15.74 -6.05
N ASP A 317 7.72 -16.87 -5.78
CA ASP A 317 8.74 -16.99 -4.72
C ASP A 317 9.97 -16.10 -4.97
N LYS A 318 10.18 -15.64 -6.22
CA LYS A 318 11.27 -14.74 -6.60
C LYS A 318 10.92 -13.26 -6.41
N LEU A 319 9.65 -12.96 -6.13
CA LEU A 319 9.11 -11.62 -5.88
C LEU A 319 8.85 -11.42 -4.39
#